data_AF-A0A0R3PF23-F1
#
_entry.id   AF-A0A0R3PF23-F1
#
_cell.length_a   1.000
_cell.length_b   1.000
_cell.length_c   1.000
_cell.angle_alpha   90.00
_cell.angle_beta   90.00
_cell.angle_gamma   90.00
#
_symmetry.space_group_name_H-M   'P 1'
#
loop_
_entity.id
_entity.type
_entity.pdbx_description
1 polymer ?
#
loop_
_entity_poly.entity_id
_entity_poly.type
_entity_poly.pdbx_seq_one_letter_code
_entity_poly.pdbx_strand_id
1 'polypeptide(L)'
;MGGIADYIHELRRAACEELWNVGVIRLANSIKLSGIKKDTVTMHSVALAGHIGPDGTCKGITYSDQFGSWHEVIVQATTKISLKQMKASADTENDQIHMPGGLVCKWSAETCIDFEAGEAYWRKVPINRCSPQRHAVIYEGLAVILNTTHEDPLQPPSIIHTVVQDDKVFALRRTGPYQGCAIPA
;
A
#
# COMPACT_ATOMS: atom_id res chain seq x y z
N MET A 1 -24.52 -37.77 -3.42
CA MET A 1 -24.94 -36.43 -2.98
C MET A 1 -23.90 -35.45 -3.50
N GLY A 2 -24.31 -34.45 -4.30
CA GLY A 2 -23.42 -33.36 -4.71
C GLY A 2 -23.48 -32.23 -3.68
N GLY A 3 -22.34 -31.62 -3.38
CA GLY A 3 -22.26 -30.42 -2.55
C GLY A 3 -21.90 -29.21 -3.40
N ILE A 4 -22.50 -28.06 -3.10
CA ILE A 4 -22.10 -26.76 -3.67
C ILE A 4 -21.58 -25.92 -2.51
N ALA A 5 -20.40 -25.34 -2.68
CA ALA A 5 -19.82 -24.40 -1.74
C ALA A 5 -19.31 -23.18 -2.51
N ASP A 6 -19.46 -22.01 -1.90
CA ASP A 6 -18.90 -20.75 -2.37
C ASP A 6 -18.16 -20.11 -1.19
N TYR A 7 -16.93 -19.66 -1.42
CA TYR A 7 -16.09 -19.04 -0.41
C TYR A 7 -15.01 -18.16 -1.03
N ILE A 8 -14.58 -17.16 -0.27
CA ILE A 8 -13.47 -16.28 -0.63
C ILE A 8 -12.16 -16.99 -0.25
N HIS A 9 -11.23 -17.05 -1.19
CA HIS A 9 -9.89 -17.56 -0.93
C HIS A 9 -8.93 -16.39 -0.69
N GLU A 10 -8.43 -16.28 0.54
CA GLU A 10 -7.46 -15.24 0.92
C GLU A 10 -6.08 -15.52 0.30
N LEU A 11 -5.51 -14.51 -0.35
CA LEU A 11 -4.20 -14.53 -0.97
C LEU A 11 -3.19 -13.76 -0.13
N ARG A 12 -2.34 -14.50 0.57
CA ARG A 12 -1.19 -13.91 1.28
C ARG A 12 -0.37 -12.99 0.36
N ARG A 13 0.28 -11.98 0.95
CA ARG A 13 1.10 -10.95 0.27
C ARG A 13 1.91 -11.47 -0.91
N ALA A 14 2.68 -12.53 -0.72
CA ALA A 14 3.54 -13.07 -1.77
C ALA A 14 2.75 -13.54 -3.01
N ALA A 15 1.61 -14.19 -2.82
CA ALA A 15 0.73 -14.63 -3.91
C ALA A 15 0.05 -13.43 -4.59
N CYS A 16 -0.37 -12.42 -3.81
CA CYS A 16 -0.92 -11.18 -4.37
C CYS A 16 0.14 -10.41 -5.19
N GLU A 17 1.38 -10.34 -4.73
CA GLU A 17 2.49 -9.72 -5.46
C GLU A 17 2.89 -10.51 -6.72
N GLU A 18 2.89 -11.85 -6.68
CA GLU A 18 3.11 -12.67 -7.88
C GLU A 18 1.99 -12.46 -8.91
N LEU A 19 0.74 -12.43 -8.46
CA LEU A 19 -0.42 -12.13 -9.30
C LEU A 19 -0.31 -10.72 -9.90
N TRP A 20 0.11 -9.73 -9.11
CA TRP A 20 0.28 -8.35 -9.55
C TRP A 20 1.42 -8.18 -10.56
N ASN A 21 2.57 -8.82 -10.33
CA ASN A 21 3.76 -8.60 -11.16
C ASN A 21 3.82 -9.52 -12.38
N VAL A 22 3.36 -10.77 -12.24
CA VAL A 22 3.51 -11.84 -13.24
C VAL A 22 2.18 -12.21 -13.88
N GLY A 23 1.04 -11.91 -13.24
CA GLY A 23 -0.28 -12.33 -13.73
C GLY A 23 -0.54 -13.82 -13.53
N VAL A 24 0.05 -14.40 -12.48
CA VAL A 24 -0.03 -15.83 -12.15
C VAL A 24 -0.58 -16.01 -10.74
N ILE A 25 -1.48 -16.97 -10.58
CA ILE A 25 -1.97 -17.44 -9.28
C ILE A 25 -1.88 -18.96 -9.21
N ARG A 26 -1.49 -19.46 -8.04
CA ARG A 26 -1.51 -20.90 -7.74
C ARG A 26 -2.61 -21.17 -6.75
N LEU A 27 -3.55 -22.03 -7.14
CA LEU A 27 -4.58 -22.55 -6.25
C LEU A 27 -4.08 -23.83 -5.58
N ALA A 28 -4.83 -24.34 -4.61
CA ALA A 28 -4.54 -25.64 -4.00
C ALA A 28 -4.34 -26.73 -5.08
N ASN A 29 -3.46 -27.69 -4.80
CA ASN A 29 -3.13 -28.82 -5.68
C ASN A 29 -2.36 -28.48 -6.97
N SER A 30 -1.49 -27.46 -6.93
CA SER A 30 -0.57 -27.11 -8.02
C SER A 30 -1.24 -26.57 -9.29
N ILE A 31 -2.52 -26.19 -9.22
CA ILE A 31 -3.23 -25.58 -10.33
C ILE A 31 -2.69 -24.17 -10.53
N LYS A 32 -2.04 -23.96 -11.68
CA LYS A 32 -1.48 -22.66 -12.07
C LYS A 32 -2.39 -21.99 -13.09
N LEU A 33 -2.98 -20.87 -12.72
CA LEU A 33 -3.68 -19.99 -13.65
C LEU A 33 -2.73 -18.85 -14.03
N SER A 34 -2.71 -18.49 -15.31
CA SER A 34 -1.79 -17.48 -15.86
C SER A 34 -2.50 -16.58 -16.85
N GLY A 35 -1.88 -15.43 -17.17
CA GLY A 35 -2.46 -14.45 -18.07
C GLY A 35 -3.53 -13.56 -17.42
N ILE A 36 -3.54 -13.48 -16.08
CA ILE A 36 -4.43 -12.57 -15.36
C ILE A 36 -3.96 -11.13 -15.57
N LYS A 37 -4.85 -10.28 -16.08
CA LYS A 37 -4.54 -8.88 -16.35
C LYS A 37 -4.92 -8.00 -15.15
N LYS A 38 -4.14 -6.93 -14.96
CA LYS A 38 -4.47 -5.87 -13.99
C LYS A 38 -5.76 -5.17 -14.38
N ASP A 39 -6.50 -4.70 -13.37
CA ASP A 39 -7.77 -3.97 -13.52
C ASP A 39 -8.83 -4.75 -14.31
N THR A 40 -8.81 -6.08 -14.18
CA THR A 40 -9.80 -6.96 -14.80
C THR A 40 -10.38 -7.95 -13.82
N VAL A 41 -11.57 -8.42 -14.15
CA VAL A 41 -12.19 -9.58 -13.53
C VAL A 41 -12.16 -10.72 -14.56
N THR A 42 -11.57 -11.85 -14.19
CA THR A 42 -11.50 -13.04 -15.04
C THR A 42 -12.19 -14.21 -14.36
N MET A 43 -12.75 -15.13 -15.15
CA MET A 43 -13.35 -16.35 -14.64
C MET A 43 -12.65 -17.56 -15.25
N HIS A 44 -12.34 -18.57 -14.44
CA HIS A 44 -11.68 -19.80 -14.88
C HIS A 44 -12.40 -21.01 -14.29
N SER A 45 -12.64 -22.01 -15.12
CA SER A 45 -13.13 -23.31 -14.66
C SER A 45 -11.96 -24.24 -14.42
N VAL A 46 -11.87 -24.82 -13.23
CA VAL A 46 -10.75 -25.69 -12.81
C VAL A 46 -11.27 -26.92 -12.07
N ALA A 47 -10.60 -28.06 -12.25
CA ALA A 47 -10.81 -29.24 -11.41
C ALA A 47 -9.87 -29.18 -10.20
N LEU A 48 -10.39 -28.86 -9.02
CA LEU A 48 -9.63 -28.82 -7.76
C LEU A 48 -9.22 -30.22 -7.30
N ALA A 49 -10.03 -31.24 -7.63
CA ALA A 49 -9.78 -32.63 -7.32
C ALA A 49 -10.42 -33.54 -8.37
N GLY A 50 -9.80 -34.71 -8.56
CA GLY A 50 -10.21 -35.70 -9.54
C GLY A 50 -9.83 -35.30 -10.96
N HIS A 51 -10.12 -36.18 -11.91
CA HIS A 51 -9.81 -35.98 -13.32
C HIS A 51 -10.97 -36.43 -14.19
N ILE A 52 -11.24 -35.66 -15.25
CA ILE A 52 -12.13 -36.02 -16.33
C ILE A 52 -11.27 -36.13 -17.59
N GLY A 53 -11.12 -37.36 -18.06
CA GLY A 53 -10.41 -37.68 -19.28
C GLY A 53 -11.18 -37.24 -20.53
N PRO A 54 -10.49 -37.00 -21.65
CA PRO A 54 -11.12 -36.60 -22.92
C PRO A 54 -12.02 -37.69 -23.52
N ASP A 55 -11.86 -38.93 -23.08
CA ASP A 55 -12.66 -40.10 -23.44
C ASP A 55 -13.92 -40.26 -22.56
N GLY A 56 -14.18 -39.29 -21.67
CA GLY A 56 -15.29 -39.35 -20.71
C GLY A 56 -14.99 -40.21 -19.48
N THR A 57 -13.76 -40.71 -19.31
CA THR A 57 -13.38 -41.40 -18.08
C THR A 57 -13.29 -40.43 -16.91
N CYS A 58 -13.86 -40.83 -15.78
CA CYS A 58 -13.88 -40.03 -14.56
C CYS A 58 -13.12 -40.78 -13.46
N LYS A 59 -12.12 -40.13 -12.88
CA LYS A 59 -11.39 -40.66 -11.71
C LYS A 59 -11.53 -39.70 -10.54
N GLY A 60 -12.34 -40.10 -9.56
CA GLY A 60 -12.46 -39.39 -8.30
C GLY A 60 -11.23 -39.58 -7.41
N ILE A 61 -10.98 -38.62 -6.54
CA ILE A 61 -9.98 -38.71 -5.46
C ILE A 61 -10.59 -38.27 -4.13
N THR A 62 -9.84 -38.43 -3.05
CA THR A 62 -10.21 -37.79 -1.77
C THR A 62 -9.95 -36.30 -1.84
N TYR A 63 -10.94 -35.49 -1.49
CA TYR A 63 -10.84 -34.05 -1.36
C TYR A 63 -11.29 -33.63 0.03
N SER A 64 -10.55 -32.71 0.64
CA SER A 64 -10.84 -32.17 1.96
C SER A 64 -10.67 -30.66 1.93
N ASP A 65 -11.61 -29.95 2.53
CA ASP A 65 -11.53 -28.53 2.80
C ASP A 65 -12.09 -28.21 4.19
N GLN A 66 -12.26 -26.92 4.50
CA GLN A 66 -12.76 -26.47 5.80
C GLN A 66 -14.18 -26.93 6.14
N PHE A 67 -14.94 -27.43 5.16
CA PHE A 67 -16.33 -27.86 5.33
C PHE A 67 -16.49 -29.37 5.44
N GLY A 68 -15.43 -30.15 5.16
CA GLY A 68 -15.50 -31.59 5.30
C GLY A 68 -14.47 -32.34 4.46
N SER A 69 -14.68 -33.65 4.37
CA SER A 69 -13.88 -34.56 3.54
C SER A 69 -14.80 -35.48 2.76
N TRP A 70 -14.48 -35.68 1.50
CA TRP A 70 -15.24 -36.49 0.56
C TRP A 70 -14.30 -37.44 -0.15
N HIS A 71 -14.76 -38.67 -0.37
CA HIS A 71 -14.00 -39.73 -1.05
C HIS A 71 -14.56 -40.00 -2.44
N GLU A 72 -13.68 -40.37 -3.37
CA GLU A 72 -14.03 -40.69 -4.77
C GLU A 72 -14.80 -39.57 -5.48
N VAL A 73 -14.44 -38.30 -5.23
CA VAL A 73 -15.10 -37.14 -5.82
C VAL A 73 -14.27 -36.47 -6.90
N ILE A 74 -14.97 -35.83 -7.83
CA ILE A 74 -14.42 -34.82 -8.74
C ILE A 74 -14.97 -33.48 -8.27
N VAL A 75 -14.08 -32.53 -8.04
CA VAL A 75 -14.44 -31.19 -7.56
C VAL A 75 -14.12 -30.19 -8.65
N GLN A 76 -15.16 -29.67 -9.29
CA GLN A 76 -15.05 -28.57 -10.25
C GLN A 76 -15.35 -27.26 -9.54
N ALA A 77 -14.52 -26.25 -9.80
CA ALA A 77 -14.70 -24.90 -9.30
C ALA A 77 -14.75 -23.91 -10.46
N THR A 78 -15.62 -22.91 -10.32
CA THR A 78 -15.56 -21.69 -11.12
C THR A 78 -14.93 -20.61 -10.26
N THR A 79 -13.73 -20.19 -10.64
CA THR A 79 -12.95 -19.22 -9.89
C THR A 79 -13.09 -17.85 -10.52
N LYS A 80 -13.53 -16.87 -9.73
CA LYS A 80 -13.62 -15.46 -10.14
C LYS A 80 -12.44 -14.72 -9.52
N ILE A 81 -11.53 -14.23 -10.36
CA ILE A 81 -10.33 -13.51 -9.93
C ILE A 81 -10.50 -12.04 -10.29
N SER A 82 -10.39 -11.16 -9.29
CA SER A 82 -10.42 -9.71 -9.44
C SER A 82 -9.07 -9.14 -8.99
N LEU A 83 -8.36 -8.47 -9.88
CA LEU A 83 -7.10 -7.77 -9.57
C LEU A 83 -7.29 -6.30 -9.90
N LYS A 84 -7.15 -5.41 -8.90
CA LYS A 84 -7.42 -3.97 -9.05
C LYS A 84 -6.27 -3.13 -8.53
N GLN A 85 -5.99 -2.02 -9.20
CA GLN A 85 -5.23 -0.90 -8.67
C GLN A 85 -6.18 0.14 -8.09
N MET A 86 -5.90 0.63 -6.89
CA MET A 86 -6.70 1.69 -6.28
C MET A 86 -5.81 2.72 -5.62
N LYS A 87 -6.38 3.91 -5.42
CA LYS A 87 -5.77 4.98 -4.63
C LYS A 87 -6.47 5.04 -3.28
N ALA A 88 -5.67 5.19 -2.23
CA ALA A 88 -6.14 5.36 -0.86
C ALA A 88 -5.38 6.54 -0.23
N SER A 89 -6.05 7.26 0.66
CA SER A 89 -5.45 8.39 1.37
C SER A 89 -4.86 7.90 2.69
N ALA A 90 -3.59 8.19 2.93
CA ALA A 90 -2.90 7.80 4.16
C ALA A 90 -2.58 9.03 5.02
N ASP A 91 -3.03 9.01 6.27
CA ASP A 91 -2.53 9.86 7.34
C ASP A 91 -1.40 9.11 8.06
N THR A 92 -0.18 9.45 7.66
CA THR A 92 1.02 8.81 8.19
C THR A 92 1.40 9.28 9.60
N GLU A 93 0.85 10.40 10.07
CA GLU A 93 1.13 10.93 11.40
C GLU A 93 0.33 10.18 12.45
N ASN A 94 -0.94 9.89 12.14
CA ASN A 94 -1.85 9.13 13.00
C ASN A 94 -1.90 7.63 12.68
N ASP A 95 -1.03 7.17 11.78
CA ASP A 95 -0.89 5.77 11.35
C ASP A 95 -2.18 5.15 10.78
N GLN A 96 -2.88 5.92 9.95
CA GLN A 96 -4.18 5.58 9.37
C GLN A 96 -4.14 5.59 7.84
N ILE A 97 -4.87 4.67 7.22
CA ILE A 97 -5.15 4.67 5.79
C ILE A 97 -6.64 4.49 5.57
N HIS A 98 -7.23 5.39 4.77
CA HIS A 98 -8.63 5.38 4.38
C HIS A 98 -8.77 4.61 3.08
N MET A 99 -9.37 3.42 3.17
CA MET A 99 -9.63 2.55 2.03
C MET A 99 -10.85 3.02 1.23
N PRO A 100 -10.99 2.63 -0.05
CA PRO A 100 -12.10 3.06 -0.91
C PRO A 100 -13.49 2.70 -0.37
N GLY A 101 -13.65 1.55 0.29
CA GLY A 101 -14.88 1.19 0.97
C GLY A 101 -15.18 2.04 2.22
N GLY A 102 -14.28 2.94 2.62
CA GLY A 102 -14.43 3.76 3.82
C GLY A 102 -13.93 3.09 5.10
N LEU A 103 -13.35 1.88 4.99
CA LEU A 103 -12.64 1.25 6.11
C LEU A 103 -11.36 2.05 6.43
N VAL A 104 -11.13 2.31 7.72
CA VAL A 104 -9.88 2.90 8.20
C VAL A 104 -9.01 1.80 8.78
N CYS A 105 -7.84 1.58 8.16
CA CYS A 105 -6.89 0.57 8.59
C CYS A 105 -5.62 1.22 9.13
N LYS A 106 -4.79 0.43 9.83
CA LYS A 106 -3.49 0.88 10.29
C LYS A 106 -2.52 1.00 9.11
N TRP A 107 -2.00 2.19 8.84
CA TRP A 107 -1.09 2.41 7.70
C TRP A 107 0.17 1.55 7.81
N SER A 108 0.71 1.40 9.03
CA SER A 108 1.95 0.65 9.28
C SER A 108 1.82 -0.84 9.04
N ALA A 109 0.60 -1.39 9.01
CA ALA A 109 0.33 -2.81 8.82
C ALA A 109 0.59 -3.25 7.37
N GLU A 110 0.58 -2.30 6.42
CA GLU A 110 0.85 -2.55 4.99
C GLU A 110 -0.15 -3.52 4.31
N THR A 111 -1.23 -3.88 4.99
CA THR A 111 -2.26 -4.80 4.53
C THR A 111 -3.59 -4.46 5.18
N CYS A 112 -4.69 -4.66 4.45
CA CYS A 112 -6.04 -4.61 5.00
C CYS A 112 -7.01 -5.40 4.11
N ILE A 113 -8.11 -5.87 4.67
CA ILE A 113 -9.22 -6.44 3.93
C ILE A 113 -10.34 -5.40 3.93
N ASP A 114 -10.66 -4.86 2.77
CA ASP A 114 -11.74 -3.90 2.57
C ASP A 114 -12.82 -4.52 1.66
N PHE A 115 -14.08 -4.18 1.89
CA PHE A 115 -15.19 -4.88 1.21
C PHE A 115 -15.28 -4.56 -0.29
N GLU A 116 -14.73 -3.43 -0.73
CA GLU A 116 -14.69 -3.05 -2.15
C GLU A 116 -13.36 -3.46 -2.79
N ALA A 117 -12.28 -3.29 -2.04
CA ALA A 117 -10.91 -3.59 -2.43
C ALA A 117 -10.58 -5.08 -2.44
N GLY A 118 -11.25 -5.87 -1.60
CA GLY A 118 -10.77 -7.18 -1.17
C GLY A 118 -9.52 -7.07 -0.29
N GLU A 119 -8.66 -8.08 -0.40
CA GLU A 119 -7.37 -8.09 0.28
C GLU A 119 -6.37 -7.16 -0.41
N ALA A 120 -6.05 -6.05 0.25
CA ALA A 120 -5.23 -4.98 -0.29
C ALA A 120 -3.87 -4.92 0.41
N TYR A 121 -2.83 -4.68 -0.39
CA TYR A 121 -1.45 -4.52 0.05
C TYR A 121 -0.87 -3.23 -0.49
N TRP A 122 -0.08 -2.54 0.34
CA TRP A 122 0.67 -1.35 -0.08
C TRP A 122 2.10 -1.40 0.44
N ARG A 123 2.94 -0.52 -0.12
CA ARG A 123 4.31 -0.30 0.34
C ARG A 123 4.41 1.08 0.94
N LYS A 124 5.14 1.20 2.05
CA LYS A 124 5.50 2.51 2.61
C LYS A 124 6.43 3.20 1.64
N VAL A 125 5.95 4.26 1.00
CA VAL A 125 6.85 5.19 0.31
C VAL A 125 7.51 6.03 1.41
N PRO A 126 8.85 6.15 1.45
CA PRO A 126 9.50 6.99 2.42
C PRO A 126 8.91 8.40 2.32
N ILE A 127 8.33 8.89 3.42
CA ILE A 127 7.87 10.27 3.49
C ILE A 127 9.13 11.12 3.43
N ASN A 128 9.38 11.73 2.27
CA ASN A 128 10.47 12.68 2.15
C ASN A 128 10.08 13.91 2.98
N ARG A 129 10.52 13.95 4.25
CA ARG A 129 10.35 15.11 5.14
C ARG A 129 11.01 16.36 4.56
N CYS A 130 11.87 16.20 3.55
CA CYS A 130 12.54 17.26 2.82
C CYS A 130 11.84 17.64 1.51
N SER A 131 10.60 17.21 1.28
CA SER A 131 9.87 17.62 0.08
C SER A 131 9.70 19.16 0.09
N PRO A 132 10.08 19.86 -0.99
CA PRO A 132 9.89 21.31 -1.09
C PRO A 132 8.42 21.71 -1.01
N GLN A 133 7.47 20.80 -1.32
CA GLN A 133 6.04 21.03 -1.18
C GLN A 133 5.55 21.16 0.28
N ARG A 134 6.39 20.79 1.26
CA ARG A 134 6.06 20.92 2.69
C ARG A 134 6.61 22.19 3.33
N HIS A 135 7.39 22.97 2.60
CA HIS A 135 8.00 24.19 3.12
C HIS A 135 7.53 25.39 2.29
N ALA A 136 7.09 26.45 2.97
CA ALA A 136 6.87 27.73 2.33
C ALA A 136 8.18 28.51 2.34
N VAL A 137 8.67 28.89 1.16
CA VAL A 137 9.78 29.83 1.04
C VAL A 137 9.23 31.22 1.35
N ILE A 138 9.58 31.75 2.52
CA ILE A 138 9.19 33.11 2.94
C ILE A 138 10.09 34.18 2.32
N TYR A 139 11.32 33.82 1.94
CA TYR A 139 12.25 34.68 1.20
C TYR A 139 13.37 33.85 0.55
N GLU A 140 13.81 34.27 -0.63
CA GLU A 140 14.97 33.74 -1.36
C GLU A 140 15.77 34.92 -1.94
N GLY A 141 17.03 35.06 -1.52
CA GLY A 141 17.89 36.18 -1.92
C GLY A 141 18.97 36.52 -0.90
N LEU A 142 19.68 37.63 -1.14
CA LEU A 142 20.74 38.10 -0.26
C LEU A 142 20.16 38.68 1.04
N ALA A 143 20.67 38.19 2.18
CA ALA A 143 20.33 38.69 3.51
C ALA A 143 21.59 38.93 4.33
N VAL A 144 21.56 39.96 5.18
CA VAL A 144 22.60 40.25 6.16
C VAL A 144 22.28 39.51 7.45
N ILE A 145 23.24 38.76 7.98
CA ILE A 145 23.07 38.02 9.23
C ILE A 145 23.54 38.89 10.40
N LEU A 146 22.65 39.13 11.35
CA LEU A 146 22.95 39.77 12.63
C LEU A 146 22.94 38.71 13.71
N ASN A 147 24.10 38.47 14.32
CA ASN A 147 24.23 37.62 15.50
C ASN A 147 24.11 38.51 16.74
N THR A 148 23.02 38.39 17.51
CA THR A 148 22.91 39.10 18.79
C THR A 148 23.50 38.25 19.89
N THR A 149 24.69 38.63 20.36
CA THR A 149 25.22 38.17 21.64
C THR A 149 24.58 39.01 22.73
N HIS A 150 23.69 38.41 23.52
CA HIS A 150 23.12 39.07 24.69
C HIS A 150 24.18 39.11 25.81
N GLU A 151 24.24 40.23 26.54
CA GLU A 151 25.08 40.34 27.75
C GLU A 151 24.56 39.44 28.89
N ASP A 152 23.28 39.03 28.82
CA ASP A 152 22.66 38.11 29.75
C ASP A 152 22.95 36.64 29.35
N PRO A 153 23.72 35.88 30.16
CA PRO A 153 24.09 34.49 29.86
C PRO A 153 22.90 33.51 29.88
N LEU A 154 21.70 33.94 30.32
CA LEU A 154 20.48 33.12 30.28
C LEU A 154 19.73 33.20 28.94
N GLN A 155 20.05 34.15 28.06
CA GLN A 155 19.40 34.29 26.76
C GLN A 155 20.23 33.62 25.65
N PRO A 156 19.66 32.66 24.90
CA PRO A 156 20.38 32.03 23.81
C PRO A 156 20.67 33.07 22.71
N PRO A 157 21.86 33.00 22.07
CA PRO A 157 22.19 33.89 20.97
C PRO A 157 21.14 33.76 19.87
N SER A 158 20.65 34.90 19.37
CA SER A 158 19.63 34.93 18.33
C SER A 158 20.27 35.26 16.98
N ILE A 159 19.86 34.53 15.94
CA ILE A 159 20.27 34.77 14.56
C ILE A 159 19.12 35.50 13.88
N ILE A 160 19.39 36.71 13.41
CA ILE A 160 18.43 37.54 12.69
C ILE A 160 18.91 37.72 11.25
N HIS A 161 18.08 37.34 10.29
CA HIS A 161 18.32 37.58 8.86
C HIS A 161 17.61 38.87 8.46
N THR A 162 18.35 39.89 8.08
CA THR A 162 17.82 41.18 7.65
C THR A 162 17.95 41.31 6.15
N VAL A 163 16.84 41.65 5.50
CA VAL A 163 16.78 41.90 4.06
C VAL A 163 16.50 43.38 3.85
N VAL A 164 17.36 44.02 3.08
CA VAL A 164 17.22 45.41 2.66
C VAL A 164 17.16 45.42 1.15
N GLN A 165 16.01 45.77 0.59
CA GLN A 165 15.81 45.84 -0.85
C GLN A 165 14.98 47.08 -1.18
N ASP A 166 15.59 47.99 -1.95
CA ASP A 166 15.01 49.27 -2.35
C ASP A 166 14.45 50.08 -1.18
N ASP A 167 13.12 50.14 -1.04
CA ASP A 167 12.37 50.88 -0.03
C ASP A 167 11.82 49.99 1.11
N LYS A 168 12.15 48.69 1.12
CA LYS A 168 11.62 47.71 2.07
C LYS A 168 12.72 47.08 2.90
N VAL A 169 12.46 47.03 4.20
CA VAL A 169 13.30 46.33 5.17
C VAL A 169 12.43 45.38 5.97
N PHE A 170 12.84 44.12 6.04
CA PHE A 170 12.25 43.16 6.95
C PHE A 170 13.33 42.27 7.57
N ALA A 171 13.01 41.68 8.71
CA ALA A 171 13.91 40.83 9.45
C ALA A 171 13.22 39.55 9.89
N LEU A 172 13.92 38.43 9.77
CA LEU A 172 13.47 37.10 10.16
C LEU A 172 14.35 36.58 11.29
N ARG A 173 13.77 36.40 12.48
CA ARG A 173 14.48 35.84 13.64
C ARG A 173 14.34 34.32 13.65
N ARG A 174 15.47 33.61 13.73
CA ARG A 174 15.49 32.17 13.97
C ARG A 174 15.02 31.88 15.39
N THR A 175 13.92 31.15 15.53
CA THR A 175 13.32 30.80 16.83
C THR A 175 13.94 29.56 17.48
N GLY A 176 14.70 28.77 16.73
CA GLY A 176 15.40 27.60 17.24
C GLY A 176 16.24 26.88 16.17
N PRO A 177 17.04 25.89 16.58
CA PRO A 177 17.78 25.05 15.65
C PRO A 177 16.81 24.21 14.83
N TYR A 178 16.62 24.55 13.55
CA TYR A 178 16.03 23.64 12.58
C TYR A 178 17.01 22.48 12.33
N GLN A 179 16.70 21.30 12.87
CA GLN A 179 17.42 20.04 12.58
C GLN A 179 16.87 19.33 11.32
N GLY A 180 15.99 19.99 10.56
CA GLY A 180 15.47 19.44 9.33
C GLY A 180 16.45 19.59 8.16
N CYS A 181 16.22 18.75 7.17
CA CYS A 181 16.74 18.71 5.81
C CYS A 181 17.71 19.81 5.40
N ALA A 182 18.90 19.40 4.92
CA ALA A 182 19.82 20.30 4.26
C ALA A 182 19.13 20.98 3.08
N ILE A 183 18.95 22.29 3.14
CA ILE A 183 18.52 23.10 2.00
C ILE A 183 19.74 23.15 1.07
N PRO A 184 19.66 22.63 -0.18
CA PRO A 184 20.75 22.75 -1.12
C PRO A 184 21.07 24.24 -1.32
N ALA A 185 22.37 24.56 -1.26
CA ALA A 185 22.89 25.91 -1.46
C ALA A 185 22.77 26.35 -2.92
#